data_AF-A0AAW2JCA4-F1
#
_entry.id   AF-A0AAW2JCA4-F1
#
_cell.length_a   1.000
_cell.length_b   1.000
_cell.length_c   1.000
_cell.angle_alpha   90.00
_cell.angle_beta   90.00
_cell.angle_gamma   90.00
#
_symmetry.space_group_name_H-M   'P 1'
#
loop_
_entity.id
_entity.type
_entity.pdbx_description
1 polymer ?
#
loop_
_entity_poly.entity_id
_entity_poly.type
_entity_poly.pdbx_seq_one_letter_code
_entity_poly.pdbx_strand_id
1 'polypeptide(L)'
;MEKILKKFNYHEEIPIRTPYDPSICLKKNNGDSVSQAEYAKIIGSVMFLMNYTRPDIAYTVSRLSCYTYNPNKDHWDALRPLLIYLKGTMNLCLYFNKYPAMLEGFCDAKWATDNDEVGSTSGYDFTLGGGAISWKSAKQTCVARSTMEFEFIALELVGQEAERLRNLVGDIPLWGSSVPVSLHYDSKAAIGIAKNYAYNGKRRHIRIRHGAVKELLKNGIISLDYVRSERNFADPLTKGLTRRIILETSRAMGLKPLE
;
A
#
# COMPACT_ATOMS: atom_id res chain seq x y z
N MET A 1 -15.62 -4.65 -12.60
CA MET A 1 -15.90 -3.28 -12.12
C MET A 1 -17.31 -2.83 -12.47
N GLU A 2 -17.72 -2.89 -13.74
CA GLU A 2 -19.07 -2.50 -14.19
C GLU A 2 -20.22 -3.16 -13.39
N LYS A 3 -20.13 -4.48 -13.13
CA LYS A 3 -21.11 -5.20 -12.29
C LYS A 3 -21.26 -4.59 -10.89
N ILE A 4 -20.16 -4.14 -10.29
CA ILE A 4 -20.18 -3.50 -8.95
C ILE A 4 -20.86 -2.15 -9.04
N LEU A 5 -20.49 -1.32 -10.03
CA LEU A 5 -21.05 0.02 -10.21
C LEU A 5 -22.55 0.00 -10.53
N LYS A 6 -23.00 -0.95 -11.36
CA LYS A 6 -24.42 -1.17 -11.66
C LYS A 6 -25.19 -1.61 -10.41
N LYS A 7 -24.64 -2.58 -9.66
CA LYS A 7 -25.27 -3.13 -8.45
C LYS A 7 -25.53 -2.08 -7.36
N PHE A 8 -24.69 -1.05 -7.26
CA PHE A 8 -24.79 0.00 -6.24
C PHE A 8 -25.20 1.35 -6.81
N ASN A 9 -25.70 1.42 -8.06
CA ASN A 9 -26.21 2.64 -8.71
C ASN A 9 -25.19 3.79 -8.91
N TYR A 10 -23.89 3.48 -9.07
CA TYR A 10 -22.83 4.47 -9.34
C TYR A 10 -22.43 4.57 -10.82
N HIS A 11 -23.16 3.91 -11.71
CA HIS A 11 -22.79 3.81 -13.14
C HIS A 11 -23.07 5.10 -13.94
N GLU A 12 -23.93 6.00 -13.47
CA GLU A 12 -24.26 7.27 -14.16
C GLU A 12 -23.53 8.50 -13.62
N GLU A 13 -22.85 8.38 -12.48
CA GLU A 13 -22.15 9.48 -11.78
C GLU A 13 -21.00 10.11 -12.58
N ILE A 14 -20.74 11.41 -12.41
CA ILE A 14 -19.66 12.10 -13.12
C ILE A 14 -18.30 11.64 -12.58
N PRO A 15 -17.39 11.09 -13.41
CA PRO A 15 -16.11 10.58 -12.94
C PRO A 15 -15.25 11.60 -12.18
N ILE A 16 -14.64 11.15 -11.09
CA ILE A 16 -13.64 11.91 -10.34
C ILE A 16 -12.26 11.28 -10.51
N ARG A 17 -11.22 12.00 -10.12
CA ARG A 17 -9.84 11.68 -10.49
C ARG A 17 -8.96 11.27 -9.31
N THR A 18 -9.51 11.19 -8.10
CA THR A 18 -8.83 10.76 -6.88
C THR A 18 -9.76 9.85 -6.08
N PRO A 19 -9.29 8.70 -5.55
CA PRO A 19 -10.14 7.77 -4.81
C PRO A 19 -10.42 8.23 -3.38
N TYR A 20 -9.58 9.09 -2.81
CA TYR A 20 -9.70 9.61 -1.45
C TYR A 20 -9.32 11.08 -1.39
N ASP A 21 -10.06 11.86 -0.61
CA ASP A 21 -9.74 13.27 -0.35
C ASP A 21 -8.76 13.36 0.84
N PRO A 22 -7.53 13.86 0.65
CA PRO A 22 -6.54 13.97 1.72
C PRO A 22 -6.96 14.87 2.89
N SER A 23 -7.94 15.76 2.69
CA SER A 23 -8.46 16.66 3.74
C SER A 23 -9.45 15.97 4.68
N ILE A 24 -9.99 14.81 4.31
CA ILE A 24 -10.97 14.10 5.13
C ILE A 24 -10.27 13.34 6.25
N CYS A 25 -10.64 13.66 7.49
CA CYS A 25 -10.27 12.92 8.69
C CYS A 25 -11.45 12.11 9.22
N LEU A 26 -11.44 10.80 9.00
CA LEU A 26 -12.47 9.88 9.49
C LEU A 26 -12.26 9.50 10.97
N LYS A 27 -13.33 9.52 11.74
CA LYS A 27 -13.34 9.23 13.18
C LYS A 27 -14.22 8.04 13.51
N LYS A 28 -13.97 7.40 14.65
CA LYS A 28 -14.80 6.28 15.08
C LYS A 28 -16.23 6.77 15.32
N ASN A 29 -17.22 6.05 14.79
CA ASN A 29 -18.61 6.34 15.08
C ASN A 29 -18.96 5.90 16.51
N ASN A 30 -19.48 6.83 17.31
CA ASN A 30 -20.01 6.57 18.65
C ASN A 30 -21.54 6.51 18.68
N GLY A 31 -22.21 6.90 17.59
CA GLY A 31 -23.66 6.81 17.46
C GLY A 31 -24.10 5.53 16.73
N ASP A 32 -25.36 5.54 16.31
CA ASP A 32 -25.96 4.44 15.55
C ASP A 32 -25.31 4.28 14.18
N SER A 33 -25.23 3.02 13.74
CA SER A 33 -24.67 2.68 12.44
C SER A 33 -25.63 3.05 11.30
N VAL A 34 -25.10 3.60 10.22
CA VAL A 34 -25.86 3.93 9.01
C VAL A 34 -25.68 2.82 7.98
N SER A 35 -26.74 2.06 7.69
CA SER A 35 -26.78 1.04 6.63
C SER A 35 -25.57 0.08 6.62
N GLN A 36 -25.16 -0.38 7.82
CA GLN A 36 -23.94 -1.17 8.03
C GLN A 36 -23.76 -2.34 7.06
N ALA A 37 -24.82 -3.13 6.85
CA ALA A 37 -24.77 -4.31 5.98
C ALA A 37 -24.47 -3.93 4.52
N GLU A 38 -25.02 -2.83 4.03
CA GLU A 38 -24.78 -2.34 2.67
C GLU A 38 -23.36 -1.80 2.52
N TYR A 39 -22.89 -1.02 3.49
CA TYR A 39 -21.53 -0.52 3.54
C TYR A 39 -20.51 -1.66 3.47
N ALA A 40 -20.67 -2.68 4.33
CA ALA A 40 -19.80 -3.86 4.35
C ALA A 40 -19.81 -4.63 3.02
N LYS A 41 -20.99 -4.74 2.37
CA LYS A 41 -21.14 -5.40 1.07
C LYS A 41 -20.42 -4.65 -0.05
N ILE A 42 -20.44 -3.31 -0.05
CA ILE A 42 -19.67 -2.49 -1.00
C ILE A 42 -18.18 -2.67 -0.75
N ILE A 43 -17.72 -2.51 0.50
CA ILE A 43 -16.30 -2.66 0.86
C ILE A 43 -15.78 -4.04 0.43
N GLY A 44 -16.49 -5.12 0.75
CA GLY A 44 -16.09 -6.47 0.33
C GLY A 44 -16.00 -6.63 -1.20
N SER A 45 -16.91 -5.99 -1.94
CA SER A 45 -16.88 -6.00 -3.41
C SER A 45 -15.68 -5.26 -3.98
N VAL A 46 -15.31 -4.12 -3.39
CA VAL A 46 -14.17 -3.31 -3.85
C VAL A 46 -12.83 -3.88 -3.35
N MET A 47 -12.79 -4.54 -2.19
CA MET A 47 -11.62 -5.27 -1.70
C MET A 47 -11.15 -6.36 -2.69
N PHE A 48 -12.09 -7.01 -3.39
CA PHE A 48 -11.73 -7.91 -4.48
C PHE A 48 -10.93 -7.19 -5.57
N LEU A 49 -11.41 -6.03 -6.04
CA LEU A 49 -10.69 -5.24 -7.06
C LEU A 49 -9.30 -4.81 -6.55
N MET A 50 -9.25 -4.33 -5.30
CA MET A 50 -8.02 -3.93 -4.62
C MET A 50 -6.99 -5.06 -4.61
N ASN A 51 -7.38 -6.29 -4.27
CA ASN A 51 -6.44 -7.39 -4.09
C ASN A 51 -5.92 -8.00 -5.40
N TYR A 52 -6.65 -7.83 -6.50
CA TYR A 52 -6.33 -8.55 -7.75
C TYR A 52 -5.96 -7.65 -8.93
N THR A 53 -6.45 -6.41 -8.99
CA THR A 53 -6.36 -5.61 -10.23
C THR A 53 -6.10 -4.12 -10.04
N ARG A 54 -6.32 -3.58 -8.84
CA ARG A 54 -6.33 -2.13 -8.58
C ARG A 54 -5.49 -1.78 -7.35
N PRO A 55 -4.15 -1.76 -7.46
CA PRO A 55 -3.28 -1.33 -6.36
C PRO A 55 -3.51 0.14 -5.95
N ASP A 56 -3.90 0.99 -6.90
CA ASP A 56 -4.13 2.42 -6.75
C ASP A 56 -5.28 2.81 -5.78
N ILE A 57 -6.17 1.87 -5.46
CA ILE A 57 -7.25 2.08 -4.47
C ILE A 57 -6.93 1.49 -3.09
N ALA A 58 -5.78 0.83 -2.93
CA ALA A 58 -5.51 0.00 -1.76
C ALA A 58 -5.53 0.78 -0.45
N TYR A 59 -4.98 2.00 -0.44
CA TYR A 59 -5.06 2.89 0.73
C TYR A 59 -6.49 3.23 1.10
N THR A 60 -7.27 3.71 0.14
CA THR A 60 -8.66 4.14 0.34
C THR A 60 -9.50 3.01 0.89
N VAL A 61 -9.44 1.83 0.27
CA VAL A 61 -10.20 0.66 0.70
C VAL A 61 -9.77 0.21 2.09
N SER A 62 -8.46 0.16 2.36
CA SER A 62 -7.93 -0.22 3.68
C SER A 62 -8.44 0.72 4.77
N ARG A 63 -8.42 2.03 4.53
CA ARG A 63 -8.91 3.04 5.47
C ARG A 63 -10.41 2.92 5.73
N LEU A 64 -11.22 2.79 4.68
CA LEU A 64 -12.68 2.67 4.79
C LEU A 64 -13.10 1.33 5.43
N SER A 65 -12.31 0.27 5.25
CA SER A 65 -12.61 -1.06 5.80
C SER A 65 -12.59 -1.08 7.34
N CYS A 66 -11.84 -0.17 7.98
CA CYS A 66 -11.78 -0.05 9.44
C CYS A 66 -13.13 0.30 10.07
N TYR A 67 -14.06 0.86 9.29
CA TYR A 67 -15.38 1.33 9.75
C TYR A 67 -16.52 0.41 9.31
N THR A 68 -16.22 -0.79 8.80
CA THR A 68 -17.25 -1.74 8.33
C THR A 68 -18.24 -2.16 9.41
N TYR A 69 -17.83 -2.19 10.69
CA TYR A 69 -18.70 -2.59 11.80
C TYR A 69 -19.70 -1.50 12.23
N ASN A 70 -19.29 -0.23 12.24
CA ASN A 70 -20.16 0.88 12.65
C ASN A 70 -19.92 2.13 11.77
N PRO A 71 -20.40 2.13 10.50
CA PRO A 71 -20.26 3.27 9.61
C PRO A 71 -21.24 4.40 9.98
N ASN A 72 -20.89 5.64 9.65
CA ASN A 72 -21.72 6.83 9.82
C ASN A 72 -21.80 7.57 8.47
N LYS A 73 -22.46 8.73 8.44
CA LYS A 73 -22.59 9.52 7.21
C LYS A 73 -21.23 9.92 6.61
N ASP A 74 -20.27 10.35 7.42
CA ASP A 74 -18.93 10.74 6.93
C ASP A 74 -18.20 9.57 6.26
N HIS A 75 -18.35 8.35 6.80
CA HIS A 75 -17.80 7.13 6.19
C HIS A 75 -18.43 6.85 4.81
N TRP A 76 -19.74 7.06 4.67
CA TRP A 76 -20.45 6.94 3.41
C TRP A 76 -20.04 8.02 2.40
N ASP A 77 -19.92 9.27 2.86
CA ASP A 77 -19.48 10.39 2.04
C ASP A 77 -18.04 10.19 1.54
N ALA A 78 -17.18 9.52 2.30
CA ALA A 78 -15.83 9.14 1.88
C ALA A 78 -15.79 7.88 0.96
N LEU A 79 -16.78 6.99 1.05
CA LEU A 79 -16.91 5.80 0.19
C LEU A 79 -17.38 6.16 -1.22
N ARG A 80 -18.24 7.16 -1.38
CA ARG A 80 -18.78 7.60 -2.67
C ARG A 80 -17.68 7.98 -3.69
N PRO A 81 -16.69 8.83 -3.36
CA PRO A 81 -15.55 9.15 -4.22
C PRO A 81 -14.83 7.92 -4.79
N LEU A 82 -14.61 6.89 -3.97
CA LEU A 82 -13.95 5.66 -4.41
C LEU A 82 -14.70 4.98 -5.56
N LEU A 83 -16.03 4.86 -5.46
CA LEU A 83 -16.85 4.21 -6.50
C LEU A 83 -16.87 5.04 -7.79
N ILE A 84 -16.96 6.37 -7.66
CA ILE A 84 -16.95 7.28 -8.80
C ILE A 84 -15.57 7.30 -9.47
N TYR A 85 -14.49 7.19 -8.70
CA TYR A 85 -13.13 7.04 -9.23
C TYR A 85 -12.97 5.75 -10.04
N LEU A 86 -13.51 4.63 -9.55
CA LEU A 86 -13.52 3.35 -10.26
C LEU A 86 -14.26 3.46 -11.60
N LYS A 87 -15.38 4.17 -11.65
CA LYS A 87 -16.07 4.46 -12.93
C LYS A 87 -15.15 5.17 -13.92
N GLY A 88 -14.43 6.20 -13.47
CA GLY A 88 -13.52 6.99 -14.31
C GLY A 88 -12.26 6.25 -14.78
N THR A 89 -11.95 5.11 -14.18
CA THR A 89 -10.70 4.36 -14.39
C THR A 89 -10.97 2.90 -14.76
N MET A 90 -12.18 2.61 -15.26
CA MET A 90 -12.62 1.25 -15.55
C MET A 90 -11.83 0.58 -16.68
N ASN A 91 -11.23 1.38 -17.56
CA ASN A 91 -10.36 0.92 -18.63
C ASN A 91 -8.93 0.63 -18.17
N LEU A 92 -8.55 0.90 -16.91
CA LEU A 92 -7.20 0.60 -16.44
C LEU A 92 -7.02 -0.89 -16.14
N CYS A 93 -5.93 -1.48 -16.63
CA CYS A 93 -5.48 -2.83 -16.35
C CYS A 93 -3.99 -2.86 -15.98
N LEU A 94 -3.58 -3.88 -15.23
CA LEU A 94 -2.16 -4.15 -14.97
C LEU A 94 -1.51 -4.67 -16.26
N TYR A 95 -0.42 -4.03 -16.64
CA TYR A 95 0.29 -4.31 -17.89
C TYR A 95 1.75 -4.67 -17.61
N PHE A 96 2.16 -5.83 -18.15
CA PHE A 96 3.48 -6.43 -17.95
C PHE A 96 4.19 -6.53 -19.30
N ASN A 97 5.16 -5.65 -19.57
CA ASN A 97 5.83 -5.65 -20.87
C ASN A 97 7.30 -5.21 -20.87
N LYS A 98 7.90 -4.98 -19.69
CA LYS A 98 9.30 -4.57 -19.61
C LYS A 98 10.20 -5.81 -19.45
N TYR A 99 11.22 -5.88 -20.31
CA TYR A 99 12.34 -6.80 -20.18
C TYR A 99 13.66 -6.01 -20.01
N PRO A 100 14.60 -6.47 -19.16
CA PRO A 100 14.47 -7.62 -18.26
C PRO A 100 13.45 -7.34 -17.12
N ALA A 101 12.64 -8.35 -16.80
CA ALA A 101 11.68 -8.26 -15.71
C ALA A 101 12.41 -8.49 -14.38
N MET A 102 12.94 -7.40 -13.82
CA MET A 102 13.57 -7.37 -12.50
C MET A 102 12.51 -7.15 -11.41
N LEU A 103 12.69 -7.81 -10.27
CA LEU A 103 11.84 -7.66 -9.10
C LEU A 103 12.33 -6.45 -8.28
N GLU A 104 11.49 -5.42 -8.18
CA GLU A 104 11.75 -4.20 -7.42
C GLU A 104 10.63 -3.98 -6.41
N GLY A 105 10.98 -3.52 -5.20
CA GLY A 105 10.03 -3.21 -4.14
C GLY A 105 10.14 -1.76 -3.69
N PHE A 106 9.01 -1.15 -3.37
CA PHE A 106 8.87 0.18 -2.81
C PHE A 106 8.19 0.06 -1.45
N CYS A 107 8.65 0.83 -0.48
CA CYS A 107 8.10 0.83 0.87
C CYS A 107 7.90 2.27 1.34
N ASP A 108 6.77 2.50 2.00
CA ASP A 108 6.48 3.76 2.67
C ASP A 108 5.80 3.46 4.02
N ALA A 109 5.99 4.37 4.97
CA ALA A 109 5.32 4.31 6.25
C ALA A 109 4.97 5.72 6.72
N LYS A 110 3.71 5.90 7.09
CA LYS A 110 3.21 7.18 7.58
C LYS A 110 2.68 7.05 9.00
N TRP A 111 3.13 7.94 9.86
CA TRP A 111 2.55 8.14 11.18
C TRP A 111 1.25 8.95 11.08
N ALA A 112 0.13 8.42 11.57
CA ALA A 112 -1.08 9.22 11.75
C ALA A 112 -1.07 9.84 13.15
N THR A 113 -1.03 11.17 13.23
CA THR A 113 -1.17 11.94 14.47
C THR A 113 -2.61 12.41 14.74
N ASP A 114 -3.51 12.30 13.76
CA ASP A 114 -4.69 13.19 13.67
C ASP A 114 -6.05 12.48 13.78
N ASN A 115 -6.07 11.21 14.16
CA ASN A 115 -7.31 10.45 14.37
C ASN A 115 -7.36 9.98 15.83
N ASP A 116 -8.57 9.70 16.33
CA ASP A 116 -8.80 9.03 17.63
C ASP A 116 -8.04 7.68 17.77
N GLU A 117 -7.39 7.23 16.70
CA GLU A 117 -6.49 6.09 16.65
C GLU A 117 -5.03 6.54 16.45
N VAL A 118 -4.22 6.42 17.50
CA VAL A 118 -2.76 6.47 17.38
C VAL A 118 -2.31 5.23 16.60
N GLY A 119 -1.97 5.40 15.32
CA GLY A 119 -1.59 4.28 14.47
C GLY A 119 -0.79 4.72 13.24
N SER A 120 0.22 3.94 12.88
CA SER A 120 0.95 4.15 11.63
C SER A 120 0.33 3.30 10.51
N THR A 121 0.40 3.77 9.27
CA THR A 121 0.03 3.00 8.08
C THR A 121 1.30 2.64 7.33
N SER A 122 1.48 1.37 7.02
CA SER A 122 2.55 0.88 6.15
C SER A 122 1.99 0.50 4.79
N GLY A 123 2.76 0.84 3.76
CA GLY A 123 2.45 0.54 2.38
C GLY A 123 3.65 -0.07 1.68
N TYR A 124 3.40 -1.02 0.80
CA TYR A 124 4.43 -1.52 -0.11
C TYR A 124 3.86 -1.88 -1.47
N ASP A 125 4.71 -1.77 -2.49
CA ASP A 125 4.43 -2.17 -3.86
C ASP A 125 5.64 -2.91 -4.43
N PHE A 126 5.42 -4.11 -4.97
CA PHE A 126 6.41 -4.89 -5.68
C PHE A 126 6.02 -4.98 -7.15
N THR A 127 6.95 -4.61 -8.01
CA THR A 127 6.77 -4.67 -9.45
C THR A 127 7.68 -5.71 -10.08
N LEU A 128 7.18 -6.33 -11.15
CA LEU A 128 7.92 -7.25 -11.99
C LEU A 128 7.51 -7.00 -13.43
N GLY A 129 8.46 -6.82 -14.34
CA GLY A 129 8.16 -6.59 -15.76
C GLY A 129 7.35 -5.31 -16.04
N GLY A 130 7.44 -4.32 -15.14
CA GLY A 130 6.77 -3.03 -15.27
C GLY A 130 5.32 -2.97 -14.76
N GLY A 131 4.82 -4.05 -14.16
CA GLY A 131 3.52 -4.08 -13.48
C GLY A 131 3.62 -4.55 -12.04
N ALA A 132 2.71 -4.09 -11.19
CA ALA A 132 2.60 -4.51 -9.80
C ALA A 132 2.17 -5.98 -9.71
N ILE A 133 2.88 -6.76 -8.88
CA ILE A 133 2.59 -8.18 -8.62
C ILE A 133 2.22 -8.47 -7.17
N SER A 134 2.62 -7.60 -6.23
CA SER A 134 2.24 -7.71 -4.82
C SER A 134 2.24 -6.31 -4.22
N TRP A 135 1.15 -5.93 -3.58
CA TRP A 135 1.03 -4.62 -2.93
C TRP A 135 0.20 -4.76 -1.67
N LYS A 136 0.38 -3.81 -0.76
CA LYS A 136 -0.39 -3.75 0.47
C LYS A 136 -0.46 -2.32 0.98
N SER A 137 -1.61 -1.98 1.54
CA SER A 137 -1.78 -0.86 2.45
C SER A 137 -2.35 -1.46 3.74
N ALA A 138 -1.71 -1.24 4.88
CA ALA A 138 -2.19 -1.77 6.14
C ALA A 138 -1.88 -0.84 7.30
N LYS A 139 -2.86 -0.69 8.19
CA LYS A 139 -2.62 -0.13 9.52
C LYS A 139 -1.67 -1.07 10.29
N GLN A 140 -0.62 -0.52 10.86
CA GLN A 140 0.31 -1.28 11.69
C GLN A 140 -0.42 -1.78 12.95
N THR A 141 -0.18 -3.04 13.29
CA THR A 141 -0.78 -3.70 14.46
C THR A 141 -0.12 -3.29 15.77
N CYS A 142 1.13 -2.80 15.72
CA CYS A 142 1.86 -2.33 16.89
C CYS A 142 1.79 -0.80 16.98
N VAL A 143 1.50 -0.29 18.18
CA VAL A 143 1.69 1.14 18.48
C VAL A 143 3.18 1.41 18.58
N ALA A 144 3.77 1.87 17.48
CA ALA A 144 5.09 2.46 17.50
C ALA A 144 5.07 3.70 18.42
N ARG A 145 6.19 4.00 19.07
CA ARG A 145 6.33 5.17 19.98
C ARG A 145 7.42 6.14 19.51
N SER A 146 8.03 5.88 18.36
CA SER A 146 8.95 6.81 17.70
C SER A 146 8.92 6.59 16.19
N THR A 147 9.45 7.57 15.46
CA THR A 147 9.54 7.51 14.00
C THR A 147 10.31 6.29 13.53
N MET A 148 11.46 6.07 14.16
CA MET A 148 12.32 4.93 13.90
C MET A 148 11.61 3.58 14.08
N GLU A 149 10.74 3.47 15.08
CA GLU A 149 10.09 2.21 15.38
C GLU A 149 9.17 1.79 14.24
N PHE A 150 8.28 2.67 13.76
CA PHE A 150 7.34 2.31 12.71
C PHE A 150 8.03 2.07 11.36
N GLU A 151 9.13 2.79 11.06
CA GLU A 151 9.91 2.58 9.86
C GLU A 151 10.49 1.15 9.82
N PHE A 152 10.96 0.63 10.95
CA PHE A 152 11.44 -0.75 11.03
C PHE A 152 10.33 -1.80 10.91
N ILE A 153 9.12 -1.51 11.39
CA ILE A 153 7.98 -2.41 11.16
C ILE A 153 7.68 -2.52 9.67
N ALA A 154 7.71 -1.40 8.96
CA ALA A 154 7.50 -1.38 7.52
C ALA A 154 8.60 -2.13 6.78
N LEU A 155 9.87 -1.88 7.12
CA LEU A 155 11.03 -2.57 6.51
C LEU A 155 11.02 -4.08 6.76
N GLU A 156 10.66 -4.53 7.96
CA GLU A 156 10.52 -5.96 8.27
C GLU A 156 9.44 -6.62 7.42
N LEU A 157 8.25 -5.99 7.35
CA LEU A 157 7.13 -6.48 6.56
C LEU A 157 7.50 -6.61 5.07
N VAL A 158 8.17 -5.60 4.53
CA VAL A 158 8.59 -5.59 3.12
C VAL A 158 9.74 -6.56 2.88
N GLY A 159 10.68 -6.70 3.82
CA GLY A 159 11.75 -7.67 3.73
C GLY A 159 11.24 -9.11 3.64
N GLN A 160 10.25 -9.46 4.47
CA GLN A 160 9.61 -10.79 4.43
C GLN A 160 8.90 -11.06 3.11
N GLU A 161 8.17 -10.06 2.59
CA GLU A 161 7.49 -10.21 1.30
C GLU A 161 8.50 -10.29 0.14
N ALA A 162 9.62 -9.54 0.20
CA ALA A 162 10.70 -9.62 -0.77
C ALA A 162 11.34 -11.01 -0.80
N GLU A 163 11.63 -11.59 0.36
CA GLU A 163 12.13 -12.97 0.47
C GLU A 163 11.14 -13.97 -0.14
N ARG A 164 9.85 -13.85 0.21
CA ARG A 164 8.79 -14.72 -0.32
C ARG A 164 8.70 -14.64 -1.85
N LEU A 165 8.69 -13.43 -2.41
CA LEU A 165 8.62 -13.20 -3.85
C LEU A 165 9.88 -13.66 -4.57
N ARG A 166 11.07 -13.42 -3.98
CA ARG A 166 12.34 -13.90 -4.53
C ARG A 166 12.37 -15.43 -4.63
N ASN A 167 11.92 -16.13 -3.59
CA ASN A 167 11.85 -17.59 -3.60
C ASN A 167 10.83 -18.07 -4.65
N LEU A 168 9.64 -17.46 -4.70
CA LEU A 168 8.61 -17.79 -5.69
C LEU A 168 9.08 -17.58 -7.14
N VAL A 169 9.75 -16.46 -7.42
CA VAL A 169 10.29 -16.15 -8.75
C VAL A 169 11.49 -17.02 -9.07
N GLY A 170 12.31 -17.36 -8.07
CA GLY A 170 13.48 -18.21 -8.21
C GLY A 170 13.18 -19.65 -8.61
N ASP A 171 11.96 -20.14 -8.32
CA ASP A 171 11.47 -21.44 -8.78
C ASP A 171 11.07 -21.43 -10.27
N ILE A 172 10.98 -20.25 -10.90
CA ILE A 172 10.60 -20.13 -12.32
C ILE A 172 11.87 -20.21 -13.19
N PRO A 173 12.00 -21.20 -14.09
CA PRO A 173 13.24 -21.48 -14.84
C PRO A 173 13.82 -20.31 -15.66
N LEU A 174 12.99 -19.32 -16.00
CA LEU A 174 13.37 -18.16 -16.82
C LEU A 174 13.90 -16.97 -15.98
N TRP A 175 13.72 -16.99 -14.66
CA TRP A 175 14.06 -15.90 -13.75
C TRP A 175 15.01 -16.40 -12.66
N GLY A 176 16.28 -16.60 -13.02
CA GLY A 176 17.31 -17.05 -12.07
C GLY A 176 17.36 -16.21 -10.79
N SER A 177 17.47 -16.88 -9.65
CA SER A 177 17.34 -16.31 -8.29
C SER A 177 18.59 -15.57 -7.78
N SER A 178 19.49 -15.13 -8.66
CA SER A 178 20.86 -14.73 -8.24
C SER A 178 21.02 -13.29 -7.77
N VAL A 179 19.99 -12.43 -7.93
CA VAL A 179 20.11 -10.99 -7.61
C VAL A 179 19.28 -10.65 -6.36
N PRO A 180 19.80 -9.83 -5.43
CA PRO A 180 19.02 -9.28 -4.32
C PRO A 180 17.83 -8.45 -4.83
N VAL A 181 16.71 -8.47 -4.12
CA VAL A 181 15.56 -7.60 -4.43
C VAL A 181 15.87 -6.16 -4.02
N SER A 182 15.82 -5.23 -4.97
CA SER A 182 16.02 -3.81 -4.70
C SER A 182 14.81 -3.23 -3.98
N LEU A 183 14.99 -2.84 -2.72
CA LEU A 183 13.98 -2.17 -1.91
C LEU A 183 14.28 -0.68 -1.81
N HIS A 184 13.33 0.12 -2.30
CA HIS A 184 13.37 1.57 -2.29
C HIS A 184 12.65 2.12 -1.06
N TYR A 185 13.36 2.94 -0.29
CA TYR A 185 12.84 3.56 0.94
C TYR A 185 13.21 5.05 1.03
N ASP A 186 12.33 5.86 1.62
CA ASP A 186 12.47 7.32 1.65
C ASP A 186 13.11 7.89 2.92
N SER A 187 13.43 7.03 3.90
CA SER A 187 14.15 7.42 5.11
C SER A 187 15.62 7.00 5.06
N LYS A 188 16.50 7.98 4.81
CA LYS A 188 17.96 7.77 4.88
C LYS A 188 18.41 7.32 6.28
N ALA A 189 17.73 7.81 7.32
CA ALA A 189 18.03 7.44 8.71
C ALA A 189 17.73 5.95 8.94
N ALA A 190 16.56 5.48 8.51
CA ALA A 190 16.19 4.06 8.56
C ALA A 190 17.18 3.18 7.82
N ILE A 191 17.53 3.56 6.58
CA ILE A 191 18.49 2.81 5.75
C ILE A 191 19.85 2.75 6.44
N GLY A 192 20.34 3.86 6.97
CA GLY A 192 21.62 3.92 7.67
C GLY A 192 21.65 2.98 8.87
N ILE A 193 20.59 2.96 9.68
CA ILE A 193 20.53 2.11 10.87
C ILE A 193 20.32 0.64 10.49
N ALA A 194 19.55 0.34 9.44
CA ALA A 194 19.41 -1.02 8.91
C ALA A 194 20.75 -1.61 8.43
N LYS A 195 21.58 -0.79 7.77
CA LYS A 195 22.92 -1.18 7.28
C LYS A 195 23.97 -1.24 8.39
N ASN A 196 23.78 -0.52 9.51
CA ASN A 196 24.76 -0.47 10.59
C ASN A 196 24.70 -1.70 11.52
N TYR A 197 25.88 -2.13 12.00
CA TYR A 197 25.99 -3.31 12.87
C TYR A 197 25.40 -3.11 14.28
N ALA A 198 25.39 -1.87 14.78
CA ALA A 198 24.99 -1.54 16.14
C ALA A 198 23.68 -0.72 16.17
N TYR A 199 22.56 -1.40 16.41
CA TYR A 199 21.36 -0.73 16.91
C TYR A 199 21.34 -0.80 18.43
N ASN A 200 21.67 0.32 19.09
CA ASN A 200 21.72 0.43 20.56
C ASN A 200 20.33 0.62 21.20
N GLY A 201 19.25 0.28 20.49
CA GLY A 201 17.89 0.44 21.00
C GLY A 201 17.61 -0.47 22.18
N LYS A 202 17.10 0.14 23.27
CA LYS A 202 16.80 -0.55 24.53
C LYS A 202 15.63 -1.54 24.45
N ARG A 203 14.82 -1.51 23.37
CA ARG A 203 13.58 -2.28 23.27
C ARG A 203 13.73 -3.56 22.45
N ARG A 204 13.35 -4.68 23.06
CA ARG A 204 13.49 -6.03 22.49
C ARG A 204 12.77 -6.21 21.16
N HIS A 205 11.50 -5.78 21.04
CA HIS A 205 10.70 -6.04 19.83
C HIS A 205 11.26 -5.35 18.58
N ILE A 206 11.78 -4.12 18.71
CA ILE A 206 12.43 -3.41 17.60
C ILE A 206 13.78 -4.02 17.25
N ARG A 207 14.54 -4.45 18.26
CA ARG A 207 15.82 -5.13 18.04
C ARG A 207 15.67 -6.45 17.29
N ILE A 208 14.60 -7.21 17.54
CA ILE A 208 14.29 -8.43 16.79
C ILE A 208 13.99 -8.09 15.32
N ARG A 209 13.14 -7.09 15.06
CA ARG A 209 12.82 -6.63 13.69
C ARG A 209 14.04 -6.12 12.94
N HIS A 210 14.88 -5.31 13.60
CA HIS A 210 16.16 -4.86 13.05
C HIS A 210 17.07 -6.05 12.72
N GLY A 211 17.16 -7.03 13.62
CA GLY A 211 17.92 -8.27 13.40
C GLY A 211 17.45 -9.03 12.16
N ALA A 212 16.13 -9.17 11.97
CA ALA A 212 15.56 -9.83 10.80
C ALA A 212 15.91 -9.10 9.50
N VAL A 213 15.70 -7.77 9.43
CA VAL A 213 16.07 -6.98 8.24
C VAL A 213 17.57 -7.06 7.95
N LYS A 214 18.39 -7.04 9.00
CA LYS A 214 19.85 -7.18 8.88
C LYS A 214 20.26 -8.54 8.33
N GLU A 215 19.59 -9.61 8.73
CA GLU A 215 19.84 -10.96 8.22
C GLU A 215 19.51 -11.05 6.72
N LEU A 216 18.38 -10.47 6.29
CA LEU A 216 18.01 -10.39 4.87
C LEU A 216 19.06 -9.64 4.04
N LEU A 217 19.59 -8.53 4.57
CA LEU A 217 20.68 -7.77 3.94
C LEU A 217 21.97 -8.59 3.86
N LYS A 218 22.35 -9.24 4.96
CA LYS A 218 23.59 -10.03 5.06
C LYS A 218 23.57 -11.23 4.11
N ASN A 219 22.42 -11.88 3.97
CA ASN A 219 22.23 -13.04 3.10
C ASN A 219 22.06 -12.65 1.62
N GLY A 220 22.11 -11.35 1.28
CA GLY A 220 21.93 -10.87 -0.09
C GLY A 220 20.52 -11.13 -0.65
N ILE A 221 19.52 -11.23 0.22
CA ILE A 221 18.12 -11.42 -0.19
C ILE A 221 17.54 -10.08 -0.67
N ILE A 222 17.88 -8.99 0.02
CA ILE A 222 17.43 -7.63 -0.30
C ILE A 222 18.62 -6.67 -0.39
N SER A 223 18.46 -5.61 -1.20
CA SER A 223 19.27 -4.39 -1.12
C SER A 223 18.38 -3.21 -0.71
N LEU A 224 18.94 -2.24 0.02
CA LEU A 224 18.21 -1.04 0.41
C LEU A 224 18.78 0.19 -0.27
N ASP A 225 17.93 0.88 -1.02
CA ASP A 225 18.27 2.06 -1.81
C ASP A 225 17.36 3.24 -1.46
N TYR A 226 17.95 4.43 -1.39
CA TYR A 226 17.20 5.63 -1.08
C TYR A 226 16.42 6.11 -2.30
N VAL A 227 15.12 6.37 -2.12
CA VAL A 227 14.26 7.04 -3.11
C VAL A 227 13.71 8.32 -2.50
N ARG A 228 13.53 9.37 -3.31
CA ARG A 228 12.81 10.56 -2.85
C ARG A 228 11.32 10.24 -2.74
N SER A 229 10.63 10.79 -1.74
CA SER A 229 9.20 10.50 -1.53
C SER A 229 8.34 10.79 -2.78
N GLU A 230 8.66 11.82 -3.57
CA GLU A 230 7.90 12.10 -4.82
C GLU A 230 8.03 11.01 -5.90
N ARG A 231 9.04 10.14 -5.77
CA ARG A 231 9.29 8.99 -6.66
C ARG A 231 9.03 7.65 -5.99
N ASN A 232 8.50 7.65 -4.77
CA ASN A 232 8.19 6.42 -4.05
C ASN A 232 6.81 5.89 -4.47
N PHE A 233 6.75 4.71 -5.10
CA PHE A 233 5.48 4.16 -5.58
C PHE A 233 4.59 3.63 -4.45
N ALA A 234 5.14 3.49 -3.24
CA ALA A 234 4.38 3.13 -2.05
C ALA A 234 3.69 4.32 -1.36
N ASP A 235 4.02 5.57 -1.71
CA ASP A 235 3.40 6.76 -1.13
C ASP A 235 1.85 6.76 -1.21
N PRO A 236 1.22 6.42 -2.36
CA PRO A 236 -0.25 6.34 -2.46
C PRO A 236 -0.86 5.26 -1.58
N LEU A 237 -0.05 4.34 -1.03
CA LEU A 237 -0.49 3.23 -0.18
C LEU A 237 -0.53 3.60 1.30
N THR A 238 -0.02 4.77 1.70
CA THR A 238 -0.03 5.21 3.11
C THR A 238 -0.79 6.51 3.35
N LYS A 239 -1.11 7.25 2.29
CA LYS A 239 -1.74 8.57 2.35
C LYS A 239 -2.57 8.87 1.11
N GLY A 240 -3.60 9.69 1.31
CA GLY A 240 -4.27 10.38 0.20
C GLY A 240 -3.31 11.36 -0.46
N LEU A 241 -3.31 11.39 -1.79
CA LEU A 241 -2.41 12.21 -2.59
C LEU A 241 -3.16 13.03 -3.62
N THR A 242 -2.46 14.00 -4.21
CA THR A 242 -3.01 14.77 -5.33
C THR A 242 -3.19 13.89 -6.55
N ARG A 243 -4.13 14.29 -7.41
CA ARG A 243 -4.41 13.64 -8.69
C ARG A 243 -3.15 13.33 -9.51
N ARG A 244 -2.22 14.28 -9.58
CA ARG A 244 -1.00 14.13 -10.39
C ARG A 244 -0.18 12.93 -9.90
N ILE A 245 0.07 12.86 -8.60
CA ILE A 245 0.88 11.80 -8.00
C ILE A 245 0.17 10.45 -8.14
N ILE A 246 -1.15 10.38 -7.93
CA ILE A 246 -1.92 9.14 -8.14
C ILE A 246 -1.79 8.66 -9.59
N LEU A 247 -1.89 9.55 -10.57
CA LEU A 247 -1.76 9.17 -11.98
C LEU A 247 -0.35 8.67 -12.33
N GLU A 248 0.69 9.37 -11.85
CA GLU A 248 2.09 9.00 -12.08
C GLU A 248 2.43 7.65 -11.44
N THR A 249 2.05 7.46 -10.18
CA THR A 249 2.28 6.22 -9.45
C THR A 249 1.45 5.06 -9.98
N SER A 250 0.18 5.27 -10.37
CA SER A 250 -0.64 4.23 -11.02
C SER A 250 0.02 3.73 -12.31
N ARG A 251 0.54 4.64 -13.14
CA ARG A 251 1.27 4.29 -14.35
C ARG A 251 2.57 3.54 -14.05
N ALA A 252 3.27 3.93 -12.98
CA ALA A 252 4.49 3.28 -12.54
C ALA A 252 4.22 1.85 -12.02
N MET A 253 3.10 1.64 -11.31
CA MET A 253 2.56 0.33 -10.93
C MET A 253 2.05 -0.50 -12.13
N GLY A 254 2.15 0.02 -13.36
CA GLY A 254 1.75 -0.66 -14.58
C GLY A 254 0.26 -0.57 -14.91
N LEU A 255 -0.53 0.29 -14.24
CA LEU A 255 -1.91 0.55 -14.63
C LEU A 255 -1.96 1.41 -15.89
N LYS A 256 -2.41 0.81 -16.98
CA LYS A 256 -2.57 1.45 -18.29
C LYS A 256 -3.98 1.24 -18.84
N PRO A 257 -4.50 2.16 -19.67
CA PRO A 257 -5.72 1.91 -20.43
C PRO A 257 -5.59 0.62 -21.24
N LEU A 258 -6.65 -0.18 -21.26
CA LEU A 258 -6.83 -1.29 -22.18
C LEU A 258 -6.80 -0.72 -23.60
N GLU A 259 -5.87 -1.19 -24.43
CA GLU A 259 -5.81 -0.89 -25.87
C GLU A 259 -6.95 -1.60 -26.62
#